data_AF-A0A3B8ZH57-F1
#
_entry.id   AF-A0A3B8ZH57-F1
#
_cell.length_a   1.000
_cell.length_b   1.000
_cell.length_c   1.000
_cell.angle_alpha   90.00
_cell.angle_beta   90.00
_cell.angle_gamma   90.00
#
_symmetry.space_group_name_H-M   'P 1'
#
loop_
_entity.id
_entity.type
_entity.pdbx_description
1 polymer ?
#
loop_
_entity_poly.entity_id
_entity_poly.type
_entity_poly.pdbx_seq_one_letter_code
_entity_poly.pdbx_strand_id
1 'polypeptide(L)'
;MAITQSIYQRLIQAKQRTMHFSFRQRYWVWLGLLLSQCLAVGCQRRTRDETEQITKRLNQKSLQTDSLRQGMRYLAQTTPLNRANLSSEVRILLNAWLKTSNATKTTYAASNLLSALDPKALKLVGCDSAAATQFCPTDVDYLFECMLMKRLSDWIVRGPVHDRVFQSSLSAKMSSLEAAEASKLEQAYKLFDWTIRNIILSGHESSQMQVKSSDPRLPLVENGVGYAYLPWESTFFCGGDFIVRGRVFSALARQQGIDSCWLSVGAQAGQPGELWAMGVLVGKRILLLDPKLGLPILDPDNDAWATVQDATTNARILRRL
;
A
#
# COMPACT_ATOMS: atom_id res chain seq x y z
N MET A 1 -89.97 27.12 31.29
CA MET A 1 -88.58 27.42 31.68
C MET A 1 -87.70 26.16 31.61
N ALA A 2 -87.72 25.41 30.49
CA ALA A 2 -86.96 24.15 30.33
C ALA A 2 -86.37 23.93 28.92
N ILE A 3 -86.64 24.82 27.95
CA ILE A 3 -86.23 24.65 26.55
C ILE A 3 -84.93 25.40 26.24
N THR A 4 -84.57 26.40 27.04
CA THR A 4 -83.38 27.25 26.83
C THR A 4 -82.07 26.67 27.38
N GLN A 5 -82.10 25.70 28.30
CA GLN A 5 -80.87 25.05 28.83
C GLN A 5 -80.33 23.92 27.93
N SER A 6 -81.19 23.27 27.13
CA SER A 6 -80.82 22.13 26.28
C SER A 6 -80.00 22.52 25.04
N ILE A 7 -80.25 23.72 24.49
CA ILE A 7 -79.56 24.22 23.29
C ILE A 7 -78.15 24.72 23.64
N TYR A 8 -77.97 25.30 24.83
CA TYR A 8 -76.68 25.84 25.27
C TYR A 8 -75.65 24.73 25.56
N GLN A 9 -76.07 23.58 26.12
CA GLN A 9 -75.16 22.46 26.37
C GLN A 9 -74.73 21.73 25.08
N ARG A 10 -75.59 21.66 24.05
CA ARG A 10 -75.25 21.04 22.76
C ARG A 10 -74.27 21.87 21.92
N LEU A 11 -74.31 23.19 22.02
CA LEU A 11 -73.37 24.09 21.32
C LEU A 11 -71.96 24.07 21.93
N ILE A 12 -71.82 23.84 23.24
CA ILE A 12 -70.50 23.75 23.90
C ILE A 12 -69.81 22.41 23.59
N GLN A 13 -70.55 21.28 23.54
CA GLN A 13 -69.98 19.98 23.17
C GLN A 13 -69.57 19.89 21.68
N ALA A 14 -70.27 20.58 20.78
CA ALA A 14 -69.92 20.62 19.35
C ALA A 14 -68.64 21.45 19.06
N LYS A 15 -68.37 22.49 19.86
CA LYS A 15 -67.20 23.37 19.71
C LYS A 15 -65.91 22.77 20.30
N GLN A 16 -66.01 21.86 21.27
CA GLN A 16 -64.84 21.15 21.83
C GLN A 16 -64.36 19.97 20.98
N ARG A 17 -65.24 19.31 20.20
CA ARG A 17 -64.86 18.18 19.32
C ARG A 17 -64.19 18.59 18.01
N THR A 18 -64.44 19.80 17.51
CA THR A 18 -63.89 20.28 16.23
C THR A 18 -62.51 20.94 16.34
N MET A 19 -62.07 21.33 17.55
CA MET A 19 -60.81 22.05 17.75
C MET A 19 -59.59 21.16 18.03
N HIS A 20 -59.78 19.92 18.49
CA HIS A 20 -58.66 19.00 18.79
C HIS A 20 -58.16 18.20 17.58
N PHE A 21 -58.94 18.10 16.50
CA PHE A 21 -58.58 17.25 15.36
C PHE A 21 -57.71 17.98 14.31
N SER A 22 -57.85 19.31 14.17
CA SER A 22 -57.15 20.07 13.11
C SER A 22 -55.73 20.52 13.49
N PHE A 23 -55.38 20.56 14.77
CA PHE A 23 -54.07 21.04 15.22
C PHE A 23 -53.00 19.94 15.22
N ARG A 24 -53.34 18.73 15.66
CA ARG A 24 -52.41 17.58 15.64
C ARG A 24 -52.06 17.15 14.22
N GLN A 25 -53.03 17.11 13.30
CA GLN A 25 -52.80 16.66 11.93
C GLN A 25 -51.93 17.63 11.12
N ARG A 26 -52.04 18.94 11.37
CA ARG A 26 -51.16 19.96 10.75
C ARG A 26 -49.73 19.86 11.28
N TYR A 27 -49.53 19.62 12.57
CA TYR A 27 -48.19 19.45 13.14
C TYR A 27 -47.44 18.25 12.56
N TRP A 28 -48.10 17.11 12.36
CA TRP A 28 -47.48 15.93 11.75
C TRP A 28 -47.11 16.11 10.27
N VAL A 29 -47.91 16.87 9.51
CA VAL A 29 -47.60 17.19 8.11
C VAL A 29 -46.39 18.13 8.01
N TRP A 30 -46.32 19.16 8.87
CA TRP A 30 -45.17 20.06 8.91
C TRP A 30 -43.90 19.38 9.42
N LEU A 31 -44.00 18.50 10.43
CA LEU A 31 -42.87 17.71 10.93
C LEU A 31 -42.36 16.72 9.86
N GLY A 32 -43.26 16.08 9.11
CA GLY A 32 -42.91 15.19 7.99
C GLY A 32 -42.25 15.92 6.82
N LEU A 33 -42.69 17.14 6.48
CA LEU A 33 -42.07 17.98 5.46
C LEU A 33 -40.68 18.49 5.89
N LEU A 34 -40.49 18.86 7.16
CA LEU A 34 -39.18 19.24 7.72
C LEU A 34 -38.21 18.05 7.75
N LEU A 35 -38.65 16.86 8.16
CA LEU A 35 -37.83 15.64 8.14
C LEU A 35 -37.47 15.20 6.71
N SER A 36 -38.38 15.35 5.75
CA SER A 36 -38.11 15.08 4.33
C SER A 36 -37.05 16.03 3.74
N GLN A 37 -37.06 17.32 4.12
CA GLN A 37 -36.05 18.27 3.67
C GLN A 37 -34.68 18.02 4.32
N CYS A 38 -34.64 17.56 5.58
CA CYS A 38 -33.39 17.17 6.23
C CYS A 38 -32.74 15.91 5.62
N LEU A 39 -33.53 14.97 5.10
CA LEU A 39 -33.00 13.75 4.46
C LEU A 39 -32.52 13.96 3.01
N ALA A 40 -32.96 15.03 2.33
CA ALA A 40 -32.59 15.30 0.94
C ALA A 40 -31.26 16.07 0.76
N VAL A 41 -30.63 16.55 1.86
CA VAL A 41 -29.40 17.38 1.80
C VAL A 41 -28.16 16.61 2.29
N GLY A 42 -28.29 15.33 2.66
CA GLY A 42 -27.20 14.53 3.23
C GLY A 42 -26.28 13.84 2.23
N CYS A 43 -25.10 14.43 2.01
CA CYS A 43 -23.79 13.73 1.90
C CYS A 43 -23.28 13.10 0.59
N GLN A 44 -23.75 13.46 -0.61
CA GLN A 44 -23.11 12.90 -1.83
C GLN A 44 -22.77 13.88 -2.96
N ARG A 45 -23.19 15.16 -2.87
CA ARG A 45 -22.99 16.14 -3.97
C ARG A 45 -21.84 17.13 -3.76
N ARG A 46 -21.40 17.36 -2.51
CA ARG A 46 -20.40 18.38 -2.17
C ARG A 46 -18.98 18.03 -2.63
N THR A 47 -18.61 16.75 -2.58
CA THR A 47 -17.26 16.28 -2.96
C THR A 47 -17.01 16.37 -4.46
N ARG A 48 -18.03 16.14 -5.30
CA ARG A 48 -17.92 16.18 -6.77
C ARG A 48 -17.76 17.60 -7.29
N ASP A 49 -18.52 18.56 -6.75
CA ASP A 49 -18.38 19.98 -7.13
C ASP A 49 -17.06 20.58 -6.64
N GLU A 50 -16.62 20.25 -5.43
CA GLU A 50 -15.32 20.71 -4.92
C GLU A 50 -14.16 20.14 -5.76
N THR A 51 -14.16 18.85 -6.06
CA THR A 51 -13.12 18.26 -6.93
C THR A 51 -13.17 18.82 -8.35
N GLU A 52 -14.34 19.08 -8.93
CA GLU A 52 -14.45 19.67 -10.27
C GLU A 52 -13.99 21.14 -10.30
N GLN A 53 -14.35 21.93 -9.29
CA GLN A 53 -13.89 23.32 -9.16
C GLN A 53 -12.39 23.41 -8.89
N ILE A 54 -11.86 22.52 -8.05
CA ILE A 54 -10.42 22.39 -7.80
C ILE A 54 -9.72 21.98 -9.10
N THR A 55 -10.24 20.99 -9.84
CA THR A 55 -9.69 20.57 -11.14
C THR A 55 -9.67 21.73 -12.14
N LYS A 56 -10.73 22.56 -12.20
CA LYS A 56 -10.76 23.76 -13.07
C LYS A 56 -9.72 24.80 -12.67
N ARG A 57 -9.57 25.08 -11.36
CA ARG A 57 -8.57 26.03 -10.84
C ARG A 57 -7.13 25.52 -11.04
N LEU A 58 -6.88 24.24 -10.84
CA LEU A 58 -5.58 23.62 -11.06
C LEU A 58 -5.24 23.59 -12.54
N ASN A 59 -6.18 23.26 -13.42
CA ASN A 59 -5.96 23.31 -14.87
C ASN A 59 -5.64 24.74 -15.34
N GLN A 60 -6.26 25.77 -14.74
CA GLN A 60 -5.90 27.16 -15.03
C GLN A 60 -4.50 27.52 -14.49
N LYS A 61 -4.13 27.08 -13.28
CA LYS A 61 -2.79 27.31 -12.71
C LYS A 61 -1.69 26.51 -13.40
N SER A 62 -1.96 25.28 -13.85
CA SER A 62 -1.01 24.38 -14.51
C SER A 62 -0.58 24.90 -15.88
N LEU A 63 -1.42 25.72 -16.53
CA LEU A 63 -1.10 26.39 -17.79
C LEU A 63 -0.10 27.55 -17.61
N GLN A 64 0.10 28.06 -16.39
CA GLN A 64 1.04 29.15 -16.08
C GLN A 64 2.23 28.73 -15.20
N THR A 65 2.22 27.51 -14.64
CA THR A 65 3.17 27.07 -13.60
C THR A 65 3.84 25.74 -13.97
N ASP A 66 5.08 25.55 -13.53
CA ASP A 66 5.80 24.27 -13.60
C ASP A 66 5.04 23.16 -12.84
N SER A 67 4.16 22.46 -13.56
CA SER A 67 3.21 21.48 -13.02
C SER A 67 3.92 20.28 -12.42
N LEU A 68 5.07 19.88 -12.98
CA LEU A 68 5.90 18.81 -12.43
C LEU A 68 6.44 19.21 -11.06
N ARG A 69 7.08 20.39 -10.97
CA ARG A 69 7.63 20.87 -9.70
C ARG A 69 6.55 21.01 -8.63
N GLN A 70 5.37 21.52 -8.99
CA GLN A 70 4.26 21.62 -8.04
C GLN A 70 3.76 20.24 -7.60
N GLY A 71 3.60 19.29 -8.53
CA GLY A 71 3.23 17.91 -8.21
C GLY A 71 4.21 17.25 -7.26
N MET A 72 5.52 17.40 -7.50
CA MET A 72 6.56 16.87 -6.62
C MET A 72 6.57 17.55 -5.24
N ARG A 73 6.26 18.85 -5.15
CA ARG A 73 6.13 19.55 -3.86
C ARG A 73 4.96 19.02 -3.04
N TYR A 74 3.81 18.76 -3.67
CA TYR A 74 2.66 18.17 -2.97
C TYR A 74 2.93 16.73 -2.56
N LEU A 75 3.55 15.93 -3.43
CA LEU A 75 3.97 14.58 -3.08
C LEU A 75 4.89 14.58 -1.85
N ALA A 76 5.83 15.53 -1.76
CA ALA A 76 6.73 15.67 -0.62
C ALA A 76 6.05 16.07 0.70
N GLN A 77 4.85 16.64 0.64
CA GLN A 77 4.01 17.04 1.77
C GLN A 77 2.95 15.98 2.11
N THR A 78 2.83 14.94 1.29
CA THR A 78 1.92 13.83 1.56
C THR A 78 2.34 13.11 2.83
N THR A 79 1.36 12.89 3.71
CA THR A 79 1.43 12.08 4.92
C THR A 79 0.30 11.06 4.88
N PRO A 80 0.35 9.99 5.69
CA PRO A 80 -0.77 9.04 5.79
C PRO A 80 -2.11 9.72 6.08
N LEU A 81 -2.12 10.84 6.82
CA LEU A 81 -3.33 11.54 7.25
C LEU A 81 -3.98 12.40 6.15
N ASN A 82 -3.18 12.97 5.25
CA ASN A 82 -3.68 13.87 4.19
C ASN A 82 -3.62 13.25 2.78
N ARG A 83 -3.16 11.99 2.67
CA ARG A 83 -2.94 11.26 1.41
C ARG A 83 -4.15 11.27 0.49
N ALA A 84 -5.33 10.97 1.00
CA ALA A 84 -6.55 10.90 0.18
C ALA A 84 -6.81 12.21 -0.59
N ASN A 85 -6.52 13.36 0.03
CA ASN A 85 -6.70 14.67 -0.58
C ASN A 85 -5.54 15.01 -1.53
N LEU A 86 -4.30 14.85 -1.08
CA LEU A 86 -3.12 15.25 -1.86
C LEU A 86 -2.81 14.33 -3.05
N SER A 87 -3.13 13.04 -2.99
CA SER A 87 -2.87 12.12 -4.10
C SER A 87 -3.65 12.51 -5.37
N SER A 88 -4.88 13.02 -5.22
CA SER A 88 -5.66 13.50 -6.37
C SER A 88 -5.01 14.73 -7.03
N GLU A 89 -4.54 15.67 -6.22
CA GLU A 89 -3.86 16.89 -6.67
C GLU A 89 -2.57 16.56 -7.43
N VAL A 90 -1.74 15.69 -6.85
CA VAL A 90 -0.50 15.22 -7.47
C VAL A 90 -0.81 14.58 -8.82
N ARG A 91 -1.82 13.71 -8.90
CA ARG A 91 -2.23 13.05 -10.15
C ARG A 91 -2.62 14.06 -11.24
N ILE A 92 -3.41 15.08 -10.90
CA ILE A 92 -3.82 16.12 -11.85
C ILE A 92 -2.59 16.86 -12.40
N LEU A 93 -1.68 17.27 -11.52
CA LEU A 93 -0.48 18.02 -11.89
C LEU A 93 0.49 17.19 -12.74
N LEU A 94 0.69 15.91 -12.42
CA LEU A 94 1.53 15.00 -13.21
C LEU A 94 0.96 14.76 -14.61
N ASN A 95 -0.37 14.56 -14.72
CA ASN A 95 -1.02 14.40 -16.02
C ASN A 95 -1.07 15.71 -16.83
N ALA A 96 -1.14 16.87 -16.17
CA ALA A 96 -0.99 18.17 -16.84
C ALA A 96 0.42 18.35 -17.39
N TRP A 97 1.45 18.00 -16.61
CA TRP A 97 2.83 17.99 -17.08
C TRP A 97 3.01 17.07 -18.29
N LEU A 98 2.50 15.84 -18.25
CA LEU A 98 2.60 14.90 -19.38
C LEU A 98 2.05 15.49 -20.68
N LYS A 99 0.92 16.21 -20.64
CA LYS A 99 0.34 16.87 -21.82
C LYS A 99 1.23 17.96 -22.42
N THR A 100 2.00 18.64 -21.58
CA THR A 100 2.92 19.71 -22.01
C THR A 100 4.32 19.18 -22.35
N SER A 101 4.69 18.03 -21.80
CA SER A 101 5.95 17.35 -22.11
C SER A 101 5.89 16.82 -23.55
N ASN A 102 7.02 16.85 -24.27
CA ASN A 102 7.12 16.29 -25.63
C ASN A 102 6.96 14.77 -25.60
N ALA A 103 5.72 14.28 -25.47
CA ALA A 103 5.36 12.87 -25.50
C ALA A 103 5.79 12.18 -26.80
N THR A 104 6.03 12.94 -27.87
CA THR A 104 6.54 12.48 -29.16
C THR A 104 8.01 12.07 -29.18
N LYS A 105 8.81 12.35 -28.14
CA LYS A 105 10.24 11.96 -28.08
C LYS A 105 10.51 10.63 -27.39
N THR A 106 9.53 10.02 -26.72
CA THR A 106 9.78 8.83 -25.89
C THR A 106 8.85 7.70 -26.30
N THR A 107 9.41 6.68 -26.95
CA THR A 107 8.68 5.43 -27.22
C THR A 107 8.62 4.62 -25.93
N TYR A 108 7.54 4.78 -25.17
CA TYR A 108 7.27 3.90 -24.03
C TYR A 108 6.71 2.56 -24.53
N ALA A 109 7.37 1.47 -24.17
CA ALA A 109 6.87 0.12 -24.38
C ALA A 109 6.54 -0.50 -23.02
N ALA A 110 5.33 -1.04 -22.89
CA ALA A 110 4.93 -1.79 -21.72
C ALA A 110 5.87 -2.99 -21.49
N SER A 111 6.17 -3.29 -20.23
CA SER A 111 6.95 -4.48 -19.88
C SER A 111 6.21 -5.75 -20.30
N ASN A 112 6.95 -6.72 -20.85
CA ASN A 112 6.46 -8.08 -21.11
C ASN A 112 6.03 -8.81 -19.83
N LEU A 113 6.42 -8.34 -18.65
CA LEU A 113 5.94 -8.89 -17.38
C LEU A 113 4.44 -8.65 -17.19
N LEU A 114 3.88 -7.60 -17.78
CA LEU A 114 2.45 -7.29 -17.65
C LEU A 114 1.58 -8.27 -18.44
N SER A 115 2.10 -8.90 -19.50
CA SER A 115 1.34 -9.91 -20.24
C SER A 115 1.17 -11.23 -19.46
N ALA A 116 1.96 -11.43 -18.39
CA ALA A 116 1.83 -12.60 -17.52
C ALA A 116 0.78 -12.42 -16.41
N LEU A 117 0.23 -11.19 -16.23
CA LEU A 117 -0.73 -10.88 -15.18
C LEU A 117 -2.18 -11.05 -15.67
N ASP A 118 -3.08 -11.44 -14.76
CA ASP A 118 -4.51 -11.54 -15.05
C ASP A 118 -5.07 -10.16 -15.45
N PRO A 119 -5.67 -10.01 -16.65
CA PRO A 119 -6.30 -8.76 -17.07
C PRO A 119 -7.35 -8.22 -16.08
N LYS A 120 -8.04 -9.09 -15.34
CA LYS A 120 -9.00 -8.65 -14.31
C LYS A 120 -8.30 -7.95 -13.15
N ALA A 121 -7.15 -8.47 -12.71
CA ALA A 121 -6.36 -7.85 -11.66
C ALA A 121 -5.79 -6.49 -12.10
N LEU A 122 -5.34 -6.37 -13.34
CA LEU A 122 -4.88 -5.10 -13.92
C LEU A 122 -6.00 -4.05 -13.94
N LYS A 123 -7.22 -4.45 -14.33
CA LYS A 123 -8.37 -3.56 -14.33
C LYS A 123 -8.77 -3.10 -12.92
N LEU A 124 -8.67 -3.97 -11.92
CA LEU A 124 -8.97 -3.63 -10.53
C LEU A 124 -8.06 -2.51 -9.99
N VAL A 125 -6.80 -2.46 -10.43
CA VAL A 125 -5.85 -1.40 -10.03
C VAL A 125 -5.88 -0.17 -10.94
N GLY A 126 -6.84 -0.09 -11.86
CA GLY A 126 -7.00 1.02 -12.79
C GLY A 126 -6.00 1.03 -13.95
N CYS A 127 -5.34 -0.11 -14.21
CA CYS A 127 -4.47 -0.30 -15.36
C CYS A 127 -5.28 -0.87 -16.53
N ASP A 128 -6.05 0.00 -17.20
CA ASP A 128 -6.88 -0.39 -18.36
C ASP A 128 -6.04 -0.67 -19.62
N SER A 129 -4.88 -0.03 -19.72
CA SER A 129 -3.89 -0.28 -20.78
C SER A 129 -2.50 -0.06 -20.22
N ALA A 130 -1.67 -1.10 -20.27
CA ALA A 130 -0.28 -1.05 -19.86
C ALA A 130 0.57 -0.04 -20.66
N ALA A 131 0.09 0.39 -21.84
CA ALA A 131 0.71 1.38 -22.70
C ALA A 131 0.11 2.79 -22.51
N ALA A 132 -0.89 2.97 -21.64
CA ALA A 132 -1.48 4.27 -21.39
C ALA A 132 -0.43 5.20 -20.76
N THR A 133 -0.23 6.36 -21.38
CA THR A 133 0.68 7.41 -20.91
C THR A 133 -0.04 8.38 -19.98
N GLN A 134 -0.70 7.84 -18.95
CA GLN A 134 -1.37 8.64 -17.91
C GLN A 134 -1.12 8.05 -16.52
N PHE A 135 -0.97 8.91 -15.53
CA PHE A 135 -0.89 8.51 -14.13
C PHE A 135 -2.29 8.20 -13.58
N CYS A 136 -2.44 6.99 -13.03
CA CYS A 136 -3.59 6.55 -12.26
C CYS A 136 -3.39 6.81 -10.75
N PRO A 137 -4.43 6.66 -9.90
CA PRO A 137 -4.29 6.84 -8.46
C PRO A 137 -3.20 5.95 -7.83
N THR A 138 -3.12 4.68 -8.27
CA THR A 138 -2.14 3.70 -7.78
C THR A 138 -0.70 4.12 -8.07
N ASP A 139 -0.45 4.83 -9.18
CA ASP A 139 0.89 5.35 -9.50
C ASP A 139 1.34 6.40 -8.49
N VAL A 140 0.44 7.30 -8.07
CA VAL A 140 0.75 8.32 -7.07
C VAL A 140 1.04 7.68 -5.72
N ASP A 141 0.31 6.63 -5.38
CA ASP A 141 0.52 5.87 -4.15
C ASP A 141 1.88 5.14 -4.18
N TYR A 142 2.24 4.58 -5.33
CA TYR A 142 3.56 3.98 -5.53
C TYR A 142 4.69 5.01 -5.47
N LEU A 143 4.51 6.20 -6.05
CA LEU A 143 5.48 7.31 -5.95
C LEU A 143 5.66 7.78 -4.50
N PHE A 144 4.56 7.84 -3.73
CA PHE A 144 4.59 8.16 -2.31
C PHE A 144 5.37 7.10 -1.53
N GLU A 145 5.09 5.81 -1.77
CA GLU A 145 5.85 4.70 -1.16
C GLU A 145 7.33 4.81 -1.50
N CYS A 146 7.69 4.99 -2.78
CA CYS A 146 9.08 5.14 -3.21
C CYS A 146 9.78 6.28 -2.47
N MET A 147 9.13 7.44 -2.35
CA MET A 147 9.69 8.59 -1.63
C MET A 147 9.92 8.29 -0.16
N LEU A 148 8.95 7.66 0.51
CA LEU A 148 9.03 7.30 1.92
C LEU A 148 10.14 6.28 2.15
N MET A 149 10.18 5.22 1.35
CA MET A 149 11.22 4.18 1.40
C MET A 149 12.59 4.76 1.10
N LYS A 150 12.71 5.73 0.18
CA LYS A 150 14.00 6.37 -0.13
C LYS A 150 14.54 7.11 1.08
N ARG A 151 13.72 7.96 1.71
CA ARG A 151 14.11 8.71 2.90
C ARG A 151 14.50 7.79 4.06
N LEU A 152 13.71 6.73 4.28
CA LEU A 152 13.95 5.75 5.32
C LEU A 152 15.24 4.97 5.04
N SER A 153 15.40 4.42 3.85
CA SER A 153 16.59 3.66 3.46
C SER A 153 17.87 4.51 3.60
N ASP A 154 17.86 5.77 3.18
CA ASP A 154 18.99 6.71 3.35
C ASP A 154 19.34 6.94 4.82
N TRP A 155 18.34 7.01 5.69
CA TRP A 155 18.56 7.12 7.13
C TRP A 155 19.17 5.83 7.70
N ILE A 156 18.66 4.66 7.32
CA ILE A 156 19.17 3.35 7.78
C ILE A 156 20.62 3.14 7.35
N VAL A 157 20.96 3.32 6.06
CA VAL A 157 22.30 3.00 5.54
C VAL A 157 23.40 3.92 6.07
N ARG A 158 23.05 5.16 6.45
CA ARG A 158 23.96 6.09 7.14
C ARG A 158 24.26 5.68 8.58
N GLY A 159 23.38 4.89 9.19
CA GLY A 159 23.59 4.33 10.52
C GLY A 159 24.65 3.22 10.54
N PRO A 160 25.16 2.85 11.72
CA PRO A 160 26.04 1.69 11.87
C PRO A 160 25.26 0.38 11.74
N VAL A 161 25.97 -0.73 11.58
CA VAL A 161 25.38 -2.07 11.77
C VAL A 161 25.07 -2.25 13.26
N HIS A 162 23.82 -2.55 13.58
CA HIS A 162 23.36 -2.70 14.97
C HIS A 162 23.44 -4.14 15.50
N ASP A 163 23.36 -5.13 14.60
CA ASP A 163 23.45 -6.53 14.98
C ASP A 163 24.89 -6.92 15.35
N ARG A 164 25.06 -7.37 16.59
CA ARG A 164 26.34 -7.85 17.13
C ARG A 164 26.55 -9.35 16.92
N VAL A 165 25.48 -10.12 16.68
CA VAL A 165 25.51 -11.58 16.58
C VAL A 165 26.18 -12.00 15.27
N PHE A 166 25.76 -11.43 14.15
CA PHE A 166 26.34 -11.78 12.83
C PHE A 166 27.41 -10.79 12.35
N GLN A 167 27.81 -9.82 13.19
CA GLN A 167 28.82 -8.83 12.81
C GLN A 167 30.14 -9.46 12.36
N SER A 168 30.58 -10.52 13.05
CA SER A 168 31.80 -11.26 12.71
C SER A 168 31.67 -11.98 11.36
N SER A 169 30.59 -12.71 11.14
CA SER A 169 30.31 -13.43 9.89
C SER A 169 30.14 -12.47 8.70
N LEU A 170 29.45 -11.34 8.91
CA LEU A 170 29.33 -10.26 7.93
C LEU A 170 30.71 -9.69 7.56
N SER A 171 31.54 -9.36 8.56
CA SER A 171 32.88 -8.80 8.33
C SER A 171 33.78 -9.79 7.58
N ALA A 172 33.73 -11.06 7.95
CA ALA A 172 34.46 -12.13 7.26
C ALA A 172 34.00 -12.23 5.80
N LYS A 173 32.69 -12.21 5.53
CA LYS A 173 32.18 -12.23 4.14
C LYS A 173 32.61 -10.99 3.36
N MET A 174 32.50 -9.80 3.95
CA MET A 174 32.92 -8.54 3.33
C MET A 174 34.41 -8.53 2.97
N SER A 175 35.29 -9.12 3.80
CA SER A 175 36.72 -9.21 3.49
C SER A 175 37.05 -10.08 2.26
N SER A 176 36.13 -10.94 1.84
CA SER A 176 36.27 -11.79 0.64
C SER A 176 35.71 -11.15 -0.63
N LEU A 177 35.12 -9.94 -0.52
CA LEU A 177 34.44 -9.24 -1.59
C LEU A 177 35.20 -7.99 -2.00
N GLU A 178 34.96 -7.51 -3.22
CA GLU A 178 35.44 -6.20 -3.64
C GLU A 178 34.76 -5.09 -2.85
N ALA A 179 35.39 -3.93 -2.71
CA ALA A 179 34.90 -2.83 -1.86
C ALA A 179 33.45 -2.40 -2.17
N ALA A 180 33.08 -2.35 -3.45
CA ALA A 180 31.72 -2.01 -3.87
C ALA A 180 30.70 -3.10 -3.49
N GLU A 181 31.07 -4.36 -3.63
CA GLU A 181 30.24 -5.52 -3.26
C GLU A 181 30.09 -5.64 -1.74
N ALA A 182 31.17 -5.40 -1.00
CA ALA A 182 31.18 -5.35 0.47
C ALA A 182 30.26 -4.23 0.98
N SER A 183 30.35 -3.02 0.40
CA SER A 183 29.45 -1.91 0.74
C SER A 183 27.99 -2.26 0.43
N LYS A 184 27.71 -2.91 -0.70
CA LYS A 184 26.36 -3.35 -1.06
C LYS A 184 25.82 -4.37 -0.07
N LEU A 185 26.63 -5.34 0.33
CA LEU A 185 26.29 -6.35 1.32
C LEU A 185 25.97 -5.72 2.69
N GLU A 186 26.81 -4.79 3.16
CA GLU A 186 26.59 -4.08 4.41
C GLU A 186 25.26 -3.31 4.39
N GLN A 187 24.99 -2.57 3.31
CA GLN A 187 23.74 -1.83 3.14
C GLN A 187 22.54 -2.76 3.12
N ALA A 188 22.58 -3.85 2.34
CA ALA A 188 21.51 -4.84 2.31
C ALA A 188 21.22 -5.40 3.71
N TYR A 189 22.27 -5.71 4.47
CA TYR A 189 22.11 -6.23 5.81
C TYR A 189 21.52 -5.20 6.79
N LYS A 190 21.96 -3.94 6.75
CA LYS A 190 21.36 -2.87 7.57
C LYS A 190 19.87 -2.72 7.30
N LEU A 191 19.47 -2.75 6.03
CA LEU A 191 18.06 -2.66 5.64
C LEU A 191 17.26 -3.87 6.12
N PHE A 192 17.83 -5.07 6.01
CA PHE A 192 17.22 -6.30 6.50
C PHE A 192 17.07 -6.28 8.03
N ASP A 193 18.16 -6.04 8.76
CA ASP A 193 18.17 -5.96 10.23
C ASP A 193 17.17 -4.92 10.74
N TRP A 194 17.14 -3.73 10.13
CA TRP A 194 16.14 -2.72 10.47
C TRP A 194 14.71 -3.24 10.25
N THR A 195 14.45 -3.88 9.11
CA THR A 195 13.12 -4.41 8.78
C THR A 195 12.66 -5.43 9.83
N ILE A 196 13.52 -6.37 10.20
CA ILE A 196 13.20 -7.42 11.17
C ILE A 196 12.91 -6.84 12.56
N ARG A 197 13.67 -5.82 12.98
CA ARG A 197 13.49 -5.17 14.29
C ARG A 197 12.25 -4.30 14.39
N ASN A 198 11.79 -3.72 13.28
CA ASN A 198 10.72 -2.73 13.28
C ASN A 198 9.37 -3.27 12.78
N ILE A 199 9.36 -4.37 12.03
CA ILE A 199 8.12 -4.99 11.55
C ILE A 199 7.81 -6.22 12.40
N ILE A 200 6.84 -6.10 13.30
CA ILE A 200 6.39 -7.16 14.19
C ILE A 200 5.69 -8.24 13.38
N LEU A 201 6.19 -9.47 13.50
CA LEU A 201 5.59 -10.63 12.85
C LEU A 201 4.20 -10.87 13.45
N SER A 202 3.18 -10.66 12.63
CA SER A 202 1.77 -10.82 13.01
C SER A 202 1.14 -11.98 12.23
N GLY A 203 0.18 -12.67 12.84
CA GLY A 203 -0.53 -13.80 12.22
C GLY A 203 0.12 -15.15 12.54
N HIS A 204 -0.26 -15.76 13.67
CA HIS A 204 0.24 -17.09 14.08
C HIS A 204 -0.01 -18.16 13.01
N GLU A 205 -1.17 -18.10 12.34
CA GLU A 205 -1.54 -19.00 11.23
C GLU A 205 -0.74 -18.75 9.95
N SER A 206 -0.35 -17.50 9.68
CA SER A 206 0.45 -17.13 8.49
C SER A 206 1.86 -17.72 8.52
N SER A 207 2.40 -17.95 9.71
CA SER A 207 3.72 -18.54 9.92
C SER A 207 3.77 -20.04 9.58
N GLN A 208 2.61 -20.71 9.50
CA GLN A 208 2.50 -22.13 9.16
C GLN A 208 1.98 -22.36 7.73
N MET A 209 1.57 -21.30 7.03
CA MET A 209 1.02 -21.40 5.70
C MET A 209 2.13 -21.62 4.66
N GLN A 210 2.08 -22.76 3.97
CA GLN A 210 2.91 -22.99 2.79
C GLN A 210 2.39 -22.14 1.63
N VAL A 211 3.00 -20.97 1.42
CA VAL A 211 2.64 -20.09 0.32
C VAL A 211 3.34 -20.57 -0.95
N LYS A 212 2.55 -20.97 -1.94
CA LYS A 212 3.09 -21.33 -3.26
C LYS A 212 3.44 -20.07 -4.03
N SER A 213 4.61 -20.05 -4.66
CA SER A 213 5.15 -18.85 -5.33
C SER A 213 4.30 -18.32 -6.48
N SER A 214 3.37 -19.12 -7.01
CA SER A 214 2.51 -18.73 -8.13
C SER A 214 1.01 -18.86 -7.85
N ASP A 215 0.55 -18.93 -6.60
CA ASP A 215 -0.89 -18.97 -6.33
C ASP A 215 -1.46 -17.56 -6.11
N PRO A 216 -2.06 -16.91 -7.12
CA PRO A 216 -2.74 -15.64 -6.95
C PRO A 216 -4.07 -15.79 -6.20
N ARG A 217 -4.50 -17.02 -5.86
CA ARG A 217 -5.79 -17.33 -5.24
C ARG A 217 -5.67 -17.52 -3.73
N LEU A 218 -4.67 -16.92 -3.08
CA LEU A 218 -4.72 -16.77 -1.63
C LEU A 218 -6.11 -16.23 -1.27
N PRO A 219 -6.88 -16.92 -0.42
CA PRO A 219 -8.27 -16.57 -0.20
C PRO A 219 -8.29 -15.14 0.29
N LEU A 220 -8.99 -14.23 -0.41
CA LEU A 220 -9.08 -12.81 -0.07
C LEU A 220 -9.85 -12.65 1.25
N VAL A 221 -9.16 -12.95 2.34
CA VAL A 221 -9.63 -12.83 3.70
C VAL A 221 -9.06 -11.54 4.28
N GLU A 222 -9.77 -11.00 5.26
CA GLU A 222 -9.26 -9.90 6.06
C GLU A 222 -7.91 -10.32 6.69
N ASN A 223 -6.88 -9.52 6.48
CA ASN A 223 -5.49 -9.79 6.90
C ASN A 223 -4.83 -11.03 6.28
N GLY A 224 -5.08 -11.30 4.99
CA GLY A 224 -4.42 -12.38 4.29
C GLY A 224 -2.89 -12.22 4.12
N VAL A 225 -2.20 -13.36 4.01
CA VAL A 225 -0.73 -13.44 3.98
C VAL A 225 -0.15 -12.73 2.75
N GLY A 226 0.79 -11.82 2.98
CA GLY A 226 1.54 -11.10 1.96
C GLY A 226 0.85 -9.87 1.39
N TYR A 227 -0.42 -9.62 1.74
CA TYR A 227 -1.20 -8.50 1.21
C TYR A 227 -2.09 -7.79 2.24
N ALA A 228 -1.99 -8.12 3.52
CA ALA A 228 -2.69 -7.41 4.60
C ALA A 228 -2.39 -5.90 4.60
N TYR A 229 -1.14 -5.53 4.29
CA TYR A 229 -0.66 -4.15 4.26
C TYR A 229 0.23 -3.89 3.05
N LEU A 230 0.23 -2.64 2.58
CA LEU A 230 1.26 -2.11 1.70
C LEU A 230 2.58 -1.97 2.47
N PRO A 231 3.75 -2.01 1.80
CA PRO A 231 5.04 -1.80 2.44
C PRO A 231 5.11 -0.52 3.28
N TRP A 232 4.61 0.61 2.77
CA TRP A 232 4.61 1.86 3.55
C TRP A 232 3.69 1.83 4.78
N GLU A 233 2.57 1.12 4.70
CA GLU A 233 1.65 0.94 5.84
C GLU A 233 2.31 0.09 6.92
N SER A 234 3.00 -0.97 6.51
CA SER A 234 3.73 -1.88 7.41
C SER A 234 4.83 -1.14 8.16
N THR A 235 5.55 -0.24 7.48
CA THR A 235 6.53 0.66 8.09
C THR A 235 5.90 1.62 9.11
N PHE A 236 4.66 2.03 8.91
CA PHE A 236 3.96 2.97 9.80
C PHE A 236 3.31 2.28 11.00
N PHE A 237 2.66 1.14 10.77
CA PHE A 237 1.99 0.35 11.81
C PHE A 237 2.91 -0.66 12.51
N CYS A 238 4.14 -0.81 12.01
CA CYS A 238 5.15 -1.73 12.55
C CYS A 238 4.67 -3.19 12.56
N GLY A 239 3.82 -3.61 11.62
CA GLY A 239 3.19 -4.93 11.64
C GLY A 239 3.07 -5.56 10.26
N GLY A 240 3.22 -6.89 10.20
CA GLY A 240 3.02 -7.67 8.98
C GLY A 240 3.44 -9.13 9.14
N ASP A 241 3.07 -9.98 8.20
CA ASP A 241 3.59 -11.35 8.10
C ASP A 241 5.01 -11.38 7.50
N PHE A 242 5.58 -12.58 7.34
CA PHE A 242 6.94 -12.75 6.83
C PHE A 242 7.10 -12.33 5.36
N ILE A 243 6.03 -12.44 4.56
CA ILE A 243 6.04 -11.96 3.17
C ILE A 243 6.05 -10.44 3.16
N VAL A 244 5.24 -9.81 4.01
CA VAL A 244 5.23 -8.36 4.19
C VAL A 244 6.60 -7.85 4.64
N ARG A 245 7.28 -8.52 5.58
CA ARG A 245 8.69 -8.21 5.93
C ARG A 245 9.60 -8.24 4.72
N GLY A 246 9.56 -9.30 3.91
CA GLY A 246 10.38 -9.39 2.70
C GLY A 246 10.03 -8.34 1.65
N ARG A 247 8.76 -7.92 1.56
CA ARG A 247 8.31 -6.82 0.68
C ARG A 247 8.83 -5.46 1.16
N VAL A 248 8.77 -5.16 2.45
CA VAL A 248 9.36 -3.94 3.04
C VAL A 248 10.87 -3.91 2.79
N PHE A 249 11.55 -5.01 3.08
CA PHE A 249 12.98 -5.14 2.79
C PHE A 249 13.30 -4.91 1.31
N SER A 250 12.56 -5.54 0.39
CA SER A 250 12.75 -5.35 -1.06
C SER A 250 12.50 -3.92 -1.51
N ALA A 251 11.47 -3.28 -0.95
CA ALA A 251 11.14 -1.88 -1.26
C ALA A 251 12.26 -0.95 -0.82
N LEU A 252 12.85 -1.16 0.36
CA LEU A 252 14.02 -0.42 0.85
C LEU A 252 15.28 -0.70 0.02
N ALA A 253 15.57 -1.98 -0.25
CA ALA A 253 16.74 -2.43 -1.03
C ALA A 253 16.75 -1.80 -2.43
N ARG A 254 15.59 -1.77 -3.09
CA ARG A 254 15.41 -1.14 -4.40
C ARG A 254 15.81 0.34 -4.40
N GLN A 255 15.53 1.09 -3.34
CA GLN A 255 15.88 2.51 -3.25
C GLN A 255 17.39 2.77 -3.15
N GLN A 256 18.16 1.73 -2.77
CA GLN A 256 19.63 1.74 -2.72
C GLN A 256 20.26 1.04 -3.94
N GLY A 257 19.46 0.67 -4.95
CA GLY A 257 19.96 -0.03 -6.14
C GLY A 257 20.43 -1.46 -5.85
N ILE A 258 19.84 -2.10 -4.85
CA ILE A 258 20.14 -3.47 -4.44
C ILE A 258 19.03 -4.38 -4.98
N ASP A 259 19.42 -5.32 -5.84
CA ASP A 259 18.49 -6.31 -6.39
C ASP A 259 18.21 -7.40 -5.35
N SER A 260 16.93 -7.58 -5.04
CA SER A 260 16.44 -8.64 -4.17
C SER A 260 15.34 -9.44 -4.86
N CYS A 261 15.23 -10.71 -4.50
CA CYS A 261 14.19 -11.60 -5.01
C CYS A 261 13.65 -12.52 -3.92
N TRP A 262 12.45 -13.04 -4.16
CA TRP A 262 11.94 -14.18 -3.42
C TRP A 262 12.39 -15.47 -4.09
N LEU A 263 12.74 -16.46 -3.27
CA LEU A 263 13.16 -17.79 -3.71
C LEU A 263 12.14 -18.81 -3.25
N SER A 264 11.87 -19.79 -4.11
CA SER A 264 11.04 -20.94 -3.79
C SER A 264 11.82 -22.24 -3.92
N VAL A 265 11.40 -23.24 -3.13
CA VAL A 265 11.97 -24.59 -3.12
C VAL A 265 10.95 -25.58 -3.66
N GLY A 266 11.42 -26.64 -4.32
CA GLY A 266 10.56 -27.69 -4.85
C GLY A 266 9.70 -27.29 -6.05
N ALA A 267 10.01 -26.17 -6.72
CA ALA A 267 9.33 -25.80 -7.96
C ALA A 267 9.66 -26.82 -9.08
N GLN A 268 8.63 -27.22 -9.83
CA GLN A 268 8.76 -28.08 -11.01
C GLN A 268 8.07 -27.40 -12.21
N ALA A 269 8.31 -27.90 -13.42
CA ALA A 269 7.64 -27.38 -14.62
C ALA A 269 6.10 -27.45 -14.44
N GLY A 270 5.44 -26.29 -14.46
CA GLY A 270 3.99 -26.19 -14.26
C GLY A 270 3.51 -26.35 -12.81
N GLN A 271 4.40 -26.55 -11.84
CA GLN A 271 4.05 -26.62 -10.42
C GLN A 271 4.89 -25.64 -9.59
N PRO A 272 4.26 -24.61 -8.97
CA PRO A 272 4.99 -23.67 -8.13
C PRO A 272 5.58 -24.36 -6.90
N GLY A 273 6.78 -23.93 -6.54
CA GLY A 273 7.43 -24.31 -5.29
C GLY A 273 6.86 -23.56 -4.09
N GLU A 274 7.29 -23.99 -2.92
CA GLU A 274 7.01 -23.32 -1.65
C GLU A 274 7.94 -22.11 -1.50
N LEU A 275 7.36 -20.95 -1.15
CA LEU A 275 8.11 -19.73 -0.87
C LEU A 275 8.98 -19.94 0.36
N TRP A 276 10.28 -19.69 0.25
CA TRP A 276 11.25 -20.06 1.27
C TRP A 276 11.99 -18.85 1.86
N ALA A 277 12.80 -18.19 1.03
CA ALA A 277 13.77 -17.22 1.50
C ALA A 277 13.85 -16.00 0.58
N MET A 278 14.46 -14.95 1.10
CA MET A 278 14.87 -13.79 0.32
C MET A 278 16.29 -14.00 -0.20
N GLY A 279 16.49 -13.61 -1.46
CA GLY A 279 17.79 -13.53 -2.11
C GLY A 279 18.23 -12.08 -2.28
N VAL A 280 19.52 -11.80 -2.10
CA VAL A 280 20.13 -10.50 -2.42
C VAL A 280 21.30 -10.71 -3.36
N LEU A 281 21.31 -10.01 -4.50
CA LEU A 281 22.39 -10.09 -5.47
C LEU A 281 23.57 -9.21 -5.04
N VAL A 282 24.69 -9.85 -4.71
CA VAL A 282 25.97 -9.20 -4.43
C VAL A 282 27.02 -9.82 -5.34
N GLY A 283 27.59 -9.00 -6.22
CA GLY A 283 28.44 -9.48 -7.30
C GLY A 283 27.69 -10.44 -8.22
N LYS A 284 28.18 -11.67 -8.34
CA LYS A 284 27.56 -12.76 -9.10
C LYS A 284 26.84 -13.78 -8.22
N ARG A 285 26.63 -13.49 -6.94
CA ARG A 285 26.11 -14.43 -5.94
C ARG A 285 24.81 -13.91 -5.36
N ILE A 286 23.84 -14.80 -5.18
CA ILE A 286 22.59 -14.50 -4.48
C ILE A 286 22.73 -15.01 -3.05
N LEU A 287 22.87 -14.08 -2.10
CA LEU A 287 22.97 -14.37 -0.67
C LEU A 287 21.58 -14.58 -0.07
N LEU A 288 21.49 -15.49 0.89
CA LEU A 288 20.23 -15.98 1.43
C LEU A 288 19.89 -15.33 2.78
N LEU A 289 18.65 -14.84 2.92
CA LEU A 289 18.09 -14.23 4.12
C LEU A 289 16.73 -14.86 4.44
N ASP A 290 16.47 -15.12 5.71
CA ASP A 290 15.20 -15.67 6.19
C ASP A 290 14.36 -14.57 6.85
N PRO A 291 13.28 -14.06 6.20
CA PRO A 291 12.44 -13.01 6.78
C PRO A 291 11.50 -13.50 7.89
N LYS A 292 11.29 -14.81 8.01
CA LYS A 292 10.46 -15.43 9.05
C LYS A 292 11.23 -15.50 10.37
N LEU A 293 12.46 -16.03 10.33
CA LEU A 293 13.36 -16.06 11.49
C LEU A 293 14.06 -14.72 11.72
N GLY A 294 14.21 -13.92 10.66
CA GLY A 294 14.86 -12.63 10.70
C GLY A 294 16.39 -12.70 10.74
N LEU A 295 16.97 -13.71 10.10
CA LEU A 295 18.41 -14.02 10.17
C LEU A 295 18.98 -14.25 8.77
N PRO A 296 20.28 -13.98 8.54
CA PRO A 296 20.96 -14.51 7.37
C PRO A 296 21.00 -16.03 7.42
N ILE A 297 20.82 -16.69 6.28
CA ILE A 297 20.95 -18.14 6.20
C ILE A 297 22.44 -18.47 6.11
N LEU A 298 22.94 -19.18 7.11
CA LEU A 298 24.32 -19.64 7.17
C LEU A 298 24.46 -21.07 6.67
N ASP A 299 25.58 -21.35 6.00
CA ASP A 299 26.02 -22.70 5.71
C ASP A 299 26.40 -23.40 7.02
N PRO A 300 25.75 -24.52 7.37
CA PRO A 300 25.95 -25.16 8.66
C PRO A 300 27.28 -25.91 8.78
N ASP A 301 28.12 -25.94 7.74
CA ASP A 301 29.44 -26.58 7.76
C ASP A 301 30.59 -25.60 8.01
N ASN A 302 30.40 -24.31 7.74
CA ASN A 302 31.46 -23.30 7.85
C ASN A 302 30.99 -21.95 8.46
N ASP A 303 29.72 -21.85 8.86
CA ASP A 303 29.09 -20.63 9.42
C ASP A 303 29.19 -19.37 8.54
N ALA A 304 29.53 -19.54 7.25
CA ALA A 304 29.53 -18.46 6.28
C ALA A 304 28.11 -18.20 5.76
N TRP A 305 27.86 -16.98 5.30
CA TRP A 305 26.59 -16.66 4.65
C TRP A 305 26.41 -17.48 3.38
N ALA A 306 25.36 -18.29 3.38
CA ALA A 306 25.01 -19.19 2.31
C ALA A 306 24.51 -18.42 1.08
N THR A 307 24.79 -18.97 -0.08
CA THR A 307 24.27 -18.52 -1.36
C THR A 307 23.29 -19.52 -1.95
N VAL A 308 22.54 -19.10 -2.96
CA VAL A 308 21.71 -20.01 -3.76
C VAL A 308 22.54 -21.17 -4.31
N GLN A 309 23.77 -20.91 -4.76
CA GLN A 309 24.66 -21.95 -5.29
C GLN A 309 25.00 -22.99 -4.21
N ASP A 310 25.29 -22.54 -2.98
CA ASP A 310 25.57 -23.44 -1.86
C ASP A 310 24.33 -24.29 -1.51
N ALA A 311 23.13 -23.69 -1.57
CA ALA A 311 21.88 -24.42 -1.31
C ALA A 311 21.59 -25.51 -2.37
N THR A 312 22.10 -25.37 -3.60
CA THR A 312 21.96 -26.42 -4.63
C THR A 312 22.89 -27.62 -4.40
N THR A 313 24.00 -27.43 -3.70
CA THR A 313 25.02 -28.48 -3.47
C THR A 313 24.93 -29.07 -2.06
N ASN A 314 24.50 -28.29 -1.08
CA ASN A 314 24.35 -28.70 0.32
C ASN A 314 22.89 -28.70 0.75
N ALA A 315 22.26 -29.88 0.73
CA ALA A 315 20.87 -30.06 1.16
C ALA A 315 20.61 -29.65 2.62
N ARG A 316 21.63 -29.57 3.49
CA ARG A 316 21.45 -29.13 4.88
C ARG A 316 21.09 -27.65 5.00
N ILE A 317 21.47 -26.82 4.03
CA ILE A 317 21.07 -25.41 3.97
C ILE A 317 19.54 -25.31 3.81
N LEU A 318 18.95 -26.22 3.04
CA LEU A 318 17.51 -26.32 2.83
C LEU A 318 16.76 -26.95 4.02
N ARG A 319 17.44 -27.73 4.89
CA ARG A 319 16.78 -28.44 6.02
C ARG A 319 16.41 -27.56 7.21
N ARG A 320 16.70 -26.25 7.17
CA ARG A 320 16.24 -25.28 8.17
C ARG A 320 14.76 -24.86 7.98
N LEU A 321 14.00 -25.60 7.17
CA LEU A 321 12.54 -25.51 6.98
C LEU A 321 11.78 -25.94 8.23
#